data_AF-B8GJU2-F1
#
_entry.id   AF-B8GJU2-F1
#
_cell.length_a   1.000
_cell.length_b   1.000
_cell.length_c   1.000
_cell.angle_alpha   90.00
_cell.angle_beta   90.00
_cell.angle_gamma   90.00
#
_symmetry.space_group_name_H-M   'P 1'
#
loop_
_entity.id
_entity.type
_entity.pdbx_description
1 polymer ?
#
loop_
_entity_poly.entity_id
_entity_poly.type
_entity_poly.pdbx_seq_one_letter_code
_entity_poly.pdbx_strand_id
1 'polypeptide(L)'
;MSAKTVVDPGAEPVYAYLRRSAIEHEAVSRLRELGYRVIRTDGRYPGVNLIAMKGDHFRFVCIRRRKMPAGSLAEVAATYAEDQYELRRYISPIVAADLWIWSMADQWRYFAVYPGGIQEIGENDEHRL
;
A
#
# COMPACT_ATOMS: atom_id res chain seq x y z
N MET A 1 33.76 1.73 -2.68
CA MET A 1 32.90 2.73 -2.02
C MET A 1 31.62 2.02 -1.60
N SER A 2 31.51 1.62 -0.32
CA SER A 2 30.33 0.90 0.18
C SER A 2 29.21 1.88 0.48
N ALA A 3 28.07 1.70 -0.18
CA ALA A 3 26.84 2.38 0.18
C ALA A 3 26.42 1.94 1.59
N LYS A 4 26.40 2.88 2.53
CA LYS A 4 25.77 2.67 3.84
C LYS A 4 24.27 2.57 3.62
N THR A 5 23.74 1.35 3.66
CA THR A 5 22.30 1.12 3.82
C THR A 5 21.91 1.68 5.18
N VAL A 6 21.16 2.80 5.18
CA VAL A 6 20.55 3.33 6.39
C VAL A 6 19.39 2.41 6.71
N VAL A 7 19.60 1.52 7.69
CA VAL A 7 18.54 0.65 8.21
C VAL A 7 17.61 1.53 9.03
N ASP A 8 16.37 1.74 8.55
CA ASP A 8 15.30 2.35 9.35
C ASP A 8 14.90 1.35 10.45
N PRO A 9 15.20 1.62 11.73
CA PRO A 9 14.85 0.72 12.83
C PRO A 9 13.34 0.62 13.10
N GLY A 10 12.52 1.38 12.35
CA GLY A 10 11.06 1.37 12.40
C GLY A 10 10.37 0.59 11.27
N ALA A 11 11.10 0.11 10.25
CA ALA A 11 10.53 -0.70 9.19
C ALA A 11 10.47 -2.17 9.65
N GLU A 12 9.27 -2.68 9.93
CA GLU A 12 9.09 -4.11 10.21
C GLU A 12 9.48 -4.95 8.98
N PRO A 13 10.05 -6.16 9.18
CA PRO A 13 10.55 -6.97 8.08
C PRO A 13 9.43 -7.43 7.14
N VAL A 14 9.81 -7.59 5.87
CA VAL A 14 8.96 -7.78 4.67
C VAL A 14 8.05 -9.04 4.70
N TYR A 15 8.15 -9.93 5.69
CA TYR A 15 7.35 -11.16 5.75
C TYR A 15 6.65 -11.37 7.11
N ALA A 16 5.58 -10.60 7.32
CA ALA A 16 4.69 -10.64 8.49
C ALA A 16 3.37 -11.42 8.24
N TYR A 17 3.32 -12.32 7.25
CA TYR A 17 2.08 -12.94 6.75
C TYR A 17 1.27 -13.80 7.75
N LEU A 18 1.77 -14.02 8.98
CA LEU A 18 1.09 -14.81 10.02
C LEU A 18 0.49 -14.01 11.17
N ARG A 19 0.78 -12.71 11.31
CA ARG A 19 0.05 -11.84 12.25
C ARG A 19 -0.90 -10.98 11.45
N ARG A 20 -2.07 -11.55 11.15
CA ARG A 20 -3.24 -10.83 10.59
C ARG A 20 -3.49 -9.60 11.46
N SER A 21 -2.97 -8.47 11.02
CA SER A 21 -2.91 -7.27 11.85
C SER A 21 -4.27 -6.58 11.83
N ALA A 22 -4.66 -5.94 12.94
CA ALA A 22 -5.92 -5.21 13.03
C ALA A 22 -6.10 -4.19 11.88
N ILE A 23 -4.98 -3.62 11.41
CA ILE A 23 -4.97 -2.66 10.28
C ILE A 23 -5.33 -3.31 8.95
N GLU A 24 -4.94 -4.56 8.67
CA GLU A 24 -5.37 -5.26 7.46
C GLU A 24 -6.85 -5.62 7.52
N HIS A 25 -7.38 -5.90 8.71
CA HIS A 25 -8.80 -6.12 8.88
C HIS A 25 -9.59 -4.83 8.61
N GLU A 26 -9.13 -3.72 9.16
CA GLU A 26 -9.72 -2.40 8.95
C GLU A 26 -9.66 -1.98 7.47
N ALA A 27 -8.52 -2.14 6.80
CA ALA A 27 -8.38 -1.85 5.37
C ALA A 27 -9.35 -2.70 4.52
N VAL A 28 -9.57 -3.97 4.88
CA VAL A 28 -10.57 -4.81 4.21
C VAL A 28 -11.99 -4.27 4.43
N SER A 29 -12.33 -3.81 5.63
CA SER A 29 -13.64 -3.22 5.90
C SER A 29 -13.85 -1.94 5.07
N ARG A 30 -12.86 -1.04 5.04
CA ARG A 30 -12.90 0.19 4.23
C ARG A 30 -13.12 -0.11 2.74
N LEU A 31 -12.33 -1.01 2.17
CA LEU A 31 -12.50 -1.42 0.77
C LEU A 31 -13.88 -2.04 0.50
N ARG A 32 -14.44 -2.80 1.43
CA ARG A 32 -15.79 -3.37 1.31
C ARG A 32 -16.88 -2.30 1.37
N GLU A 33 -16.73 -1.30 2.22
CA GLU A 33 -17.65 -0.14 2.31
C GLU A 33 -17.67 0.65 1.00
N LEU A 34 -16.54 0.70 0.27
CA LEU A 34 -16.44 1.28 -1.08
C LEU A 34 -17.00 0.37 -2.20
N GLY A 35 -17.55 -0.78 -1.84
CA GLY A 35 -18.19 -1.72 -2.74
C GLY A 35 -17.24 -2.72 -3.41
N TYR A 36 -15.99 -2.83 -2.94
CA TYR A 36 -15.06 -3.83 -3.47
C TYR A 36 -15.26 -5.20 -2.82
N ARG A 37 -15.07 -6.26 -3.62
CA ARG A 37 -14.77 -7.60 -3.09
C ARG A 37 -13.28 -7.68 -2.82
N VAL A 38 -12.88 -8.19 -1.65
CA VAL A 38 -11.48 -8.13 -1.22
C VAL A 38 -10.93 -9.52 -0.90
N ILE A 39 -9.78 -9.82 -1.46
CA ILE A 39 -8.99 -11.03 -1.24
C ILE A 39 -7.70 -10.62 -0.51
N ARG A 40 -7.32 -11.38 0.52
CA ARG A 40 -6.01 -11.25 1.17
C ARG A 40 -5.02 -12.15 0.44
N THR A 41 -3.84 -11.64 0.15
CA THR A 41 -2.79 -12.46 -0.49
C THR A 41 -2.10 -13.34 0.56
N ASP A 42 -1.53 -14.46 0.10
CA ASP A 42 -0.70 -15.37 0.88
C ASP A 42 0.81 -15.13 0.63
N GLY A 43 1.17 -13.95 0.09
CA GLY A 43 2.54 -13.61 -0.29
C GLY A 43 2.95 -14.02 -1.71
N ARG A 44 2.07 -14.63 -2.51
CA ARG A 44 2.33 -14.91 -3.95
C ARG A 44 2.54 -13.66 -4.80
N TYR A 45 2.09 -12.51 -4.31
CA TYR A 45 2.25 -11.21 -4.95
C TYR A 45 3.15 -10.34 -4.08
N PRO A 46 4.47 -10.33 -4.32
CA PRO A 46 5.41 -9.44 -3.62
C PRO A 46 4.88 -8.01 -3.51
N GLY A 47 4.94 -7.44 -2.31
CA GLY A 47 4.48 -6.07 -2.06
C GLY A 47 2.96 -5.86 -2.04
N VAL A 48 2.13 -6.89 -2.26
CA VAL A 48 0.66 -6.76 -2.27
C VAL A 48 0.07 -7.50 -1.08
N ASN A 49 -0.60 -6.78 -0.18
CA ASN A 49 -1.31 -7.36 0.97
C ASN A 49 -2.75 -7.77 0.59
N LEU A 50 -3.45 -6.91 -0.16
CA LEU A 50 -4.84 -7.10 -0.56
C LEU A 50 -5.01 -6.94 -2.07
N ILE A 51 -5.95 -7.69 -2.62
CA ILE A 51 -6.49 -7.49 -3.97
C ILE A 51 -7.97 -7.16 -3.82
N ALA A 52 -8.35 -5.93 -4.16
CA ALA A 52 -9.72 -5.46 -4.20
C ALA A 52 -10.25 -5.45 -5.63
N MET A 53 -11.51 -5.84 -5.84
CA MET A 53 -12.12 -6.00 -7.15
C MET A 53 -13.49 -5.32 -7.19
N LYS A 54 -13.76 -4.54 -8.23
CA LYS A 54 -15.05 -3.91 -8.50
C LYS A 54 -15.30 -3.92 -10.00
N GLY A 55 -16.26 -4.74 -10.44
CA GLY A 55 -16.43 -5.04 -11.87
C GLY A 55 -15.23 -5.80 -12.43
N ASP A 56 -14.69 -5.31 -13.52
CA ASP A 56 -13.47 -5.77 -14.22
C ASP A 56 -12.19 -5.08 -13.74
N HIS A 57 -12.31 -4.12 -12.81
CA HIS A 57 -11.19 -3.35 -12.28
C HIS A 57 -10.68 -3.94 -10.96
N PHE A 58 -9.35 -3.99 -10.85
CA PHE A 58 -8.63 -4.47 -9.68
C PHE A 58 -7.80 -3.36 -9.06
N ARG A 59 -7.68 -3.41 -7.74
CA ARG A 59 -6.83 -2.54 -6.94
C ARG A 59 -5.94 -3.38 -6.05
N PHE A 60 -4.64 -3.34 -6.33
CA PHE A 60 -3.61 -4.05 -5.58
C PHE A 60 -3.12 -3.12 -4.48
N VAL A 61 -3.27 -3.53 -3.22
CA VAL A 61 -3.01 -2.66 -2.07
C VAL A 61 -1.86 -3.20 -1.25
N CYS A 62 -0.80 -2.41 -1.11
CA CYS A 62 0.25 -2.59 -0.13
C CYS A 62 -0.15 -1.85 1.16
N ILE A 63 -0.07 -2.53 2.31
CA ILE A 63 -0.39 -1.94 3.61
C ILE A 63 0.88 -1.87 4.45
N ARG A 64 1.18 -0.70 4.98
CA ARG A 64 2.32 -0.47 5.86
C ARG A 64 1.88 0.24 7.14
N ARG A 65 2.50 -0.13 8.25
CA ARG A 65 2.34 0.52 9.55
C ARG A 65 3.55 1.38 9.86
N ARG A 66 3.32 2.58 10.39
CA ARG A 66 4.36 3.42 10.98
C ARG A 66 3.99 3.82 12.40
N LYS A 67 5.03 4.06 13.22
CA LYS A 67 4.87 4.64 14.57
C LYS A 67 4.70 6.16 14.51
N MET A 68 5.43 6.81 13.61
CA MET A 68 5.40 8.25 13.39
C MET A 68 4.46 8.60 12.23
N PRO A 69 3.96 9.85 12.16
CA PRO A 69 3.30 10.39 10.99
C PRO A 69 4.03 10.01 9.69
N ALA A 70 3.27 9.77 8.63
CA ALA A 70 3.87 9.71 7.31
C ALA A 70 4.40 11.11 6.97
N GLY A 71 5.60 11.15 6.40
CA GLY A 71 6.26 12.41 6.07
C GLY A 71 5.59 13.13 4.88
N SER A 72 6.34 14.05 4.30
CA SER A 72 6.05 14.59 2.97
C SER A 72 5.95 13.47 1.91
N LEU A 73 5.33 13.77 0.76
CA LEU A 73 5.25 12.83 -0.36
C LEU A 73 6.63 12.30 -0.79
N ALA A 74 7.65 13.15 -0.77
CA ALA A 74 9.03 12.76 -1.11
C ALA A 74 9.63 11.78 -0.10
N GLU A 75 9.37 11.98 1.20
CA GLU A 75 9.83 11.07 2.25
C GLU A 75 9.12 9.72 2.17
N VAL A 76 7.81 9.71 1.89
CA VAL A 76 7.05 8.48 1.63
C VAL A 76 7.61 7.77 0.39
N ALA A 77 7.87 8.51 -0.69
CA ALA A 77 8.41 7.95 -1.93
C ALA A 77 9.78 7.30 -1.71
N ALA A 78 10.65 7.93 -0.90
CA ALA A 78 11.96 7.41 -0.57
C ALA A 78 11.90 6.19 0.38
N THR A 79 11.07 6.28 1.43
CA THR A 79 10.97 5.23 2.47
C THR A 79 10.43 3.92 1.89
N TYR A 80 9.46 4.00 0.97
CA TYR A 80 8.75 2.85 0.42
C TYR A 80 9.13 2.57 -1.03
N ALA A 81 10.37 2.89 -1.42
CA ALA A 81 10.82 2.75 -2.80
C ALA A 81 10.74 1.29 -3.31
N GLU A 82 11.07 0.32 -2.47
CA GLU A 82 10.98 -1.10 -2.81
C GLU A 82 9.53 -1.57 -2.98
N ASP A 83 8.63 -1.16 -2.08
CA ASP A 83 7.20 -1.48 -2.19
C ASP A 83 6.59 -0.89 -3.47
N GLN A 84 6.94 0.36 -3.79
CA GLN A 84 6.53 0.99 -5.05
C GLN A 84 7.08 0.25 -6.27
N TYR A 85 8.34 -0.18 -6.21
CA TYR A 85 8.96 -0.95 -7.29
C TYR A 85 8.17 -2.24 -7.54
N GLU A 86 7.84 -3.01 -6.50
CA GLU A 86 7.05 -4.23 -6.65
C GLU A 86 5.63 -3.96 -7.15
N LEU A 87 4.94 -2.98 -6.56
CA LEU A 87 3.59 -2.60 -6.98
C LEU A 87 3.51 -2.19 -8.45
N ARG A 88 4.50 -1.44 -8.96
CA ARG A 88 4.55 -1.00 -10.36
C ARG A 88 4.53 -2.16 -11.36
N ARG A 89 4.99 -3.35 -10.96
CA ARG A 89 5.02 -4.54 -11.84
C ARG A 89 3.64 -5.08 -12.17
N TYR A 90 2.62 -4.70 -11.39
CA TYR A 90 1.24 -5.17 -11.57
C TYR A 90 0.34 -4.15 -12.27
N ILE A 91 0.78 -2.91 -12.42
CA ILE A 91 -0.03 -1.84 -13.01
C ILE A 91 -0.34 -2.19 -14.47
N SER A 92 -1.62 -2.13 -14.81
CA SER A 92 -2.12 -2.33 -16.17
C SER A 92 -3.42 -1.53 -16.36
N PRO A 93 -4.02 -1.48 -17.56
CA PRO A 93 -5.27 -0.74 -17.77
C PRO A 93 -6.43 -1.13 -16.85
N ILE A 94 -6.43 -2.37 -16.33
CA ILE A 94 -7.47 -2.87 -15.42
C ILE A 94 -6.97 -3.07 -13.98
N VAL A 95 -5.69 -2.77 -13.70
CA VAL A 95 -5.09 -2.94 -12.37
C VAL A 95 -4.45 -1.64 -11.91
N ALA A 96 -5.09 -1.00 -10.92
CA ALA A 96 -4.48 0.06 -10.13
C ALA A 96 -3.67 -0.53 -8.98
N ALA A 97 -2.64 0.20 -8.55
CA ALA A 97 -1.85 -0.17 -7.38
C ALA A 97 -1.79 1.00 -6.40
N ASP A 98 -1.97 0.71 -5.11
CA ASP A 98 -1.99 1.69 -4.04
C ASP A 98 -1.10 1.28 -2.87
N LEU A 99 -0.46 2.26 -2.25
CA LEU A 99 0.25 2.14 -0.98
C LEU A 99 -0.57 2.82 0.11
N TRP A 100 -0.98 2.06 1.12
CA TRP A 100 -1.78 2.53 2.24
C TRP A 100 -0.92 2.51 3.49
N ILE A 101 -0.79 3.67 4.14
CA ILE A 101 0.05 3.83 5.32
C ILE A 101 -0.85 4.17 6.49
N TRP A 102 -0.78 3.36 7.54
CA TRP A 102 -1.44 3.65 8.80
C TRP A 102 -0.43 4.10 9.86
N SER A 103 -0.77 5.15 10.60
CA SER A 103 -0.06 5.55 11.82
C SER A 103 -1.05 5.96 12.92
N MET A 104 -0.60 5.95 14.18
CA MET A 104 -1.43 6.44 15.30
C MET A 104 -1.76 7.94 15.18
N ALA A 105 -0.89 8.71 14.53
CA ALA A 105 -1.02 10.15 14.43
C ALA A 105 -1.90 10.57 13.25
N ASP A 106 -1.64 10.02 12.06
CA ASP A 106 -2.32 10.44 10.83
C ASP A 106 -3.49 9.53 10.45
N GLN A 107 -3.70 8.43 11.19
CA GLN A 107 -4.57 7.33 10.76
C GLN A 107 -4.15 6.85 9.36
N TRP A 108 -5.10 6.68 8.43
CA TRP A 108 -4.82 6.22 7.08
C TRP A 108 -4.44 7.37 6.15
N ARG A 109 -3.35 7.15 5.42
CA ARG A 109 -2.98 7.94 4.24
C ARG A 109 -2.85 7.02 3.03
N TYR A 110 -3.37 7.47 1.90
CA TYR A 110 -3.54 6.66 0.70
C TYR A 110 -2.71 7.24 -0.43
N PHE A 111 -1.92 6.40 -1.09
CA PHE A 111 -1.04 6.82 -2.17
C PHE A 111 -1.29 5.96 -3.40
N ALA A 112 -1.75 6.61 -4.47
CA ALA A 112 -1.80 6.05 -5.81
C ALA A 112 -0.37 5.79 -6.30
N VAL A 113 -0.08 4.56 -6.74
CA VAL A 113 1.18 4.23 -7.41
C VAL A 113 0.98 4.31 -8.92
N TYR A 114 1.93 4.98 -9.57
CA TYR A 114 2.03 5.11 -11.02
C TYR A 114 3.41 4.65 -11.50
N PRO A 115 3.57 4.36 -12.80
CA PRO A 115 4.88 4.04 -13.37
C PRO A 115 5.96 5.10 -13.05
N GLY A 116 5.57 6.37 -13.02
CA GLY A 116 6.49 7.50 -12.80
C GLY A 116 6.65 7.97 -11.34
N GLY A 117 5.88 7.44 -10.39
CA GLY A 117 5.91 7.97 -9.02
C GLY A 117 4.70 7.58 -8.19
N ILE A 118 4.41 8.38 -7.17
CA ILE A 118 3.23 8.24 -6.31
C ILE A 118 2.52 9.58 -6.17
N GLN A 119 1.22 9.52 -5.89
CA GLN A 119 0.40 10.68 -5.57
C GLN A 119 -0.46 10.36 -4.36
N GLU A 120 -0.57 11.29 -3.42
CA GLU A 120 -1.53 11.16 -2.33
C GLU A 120 -2.96 11.36 -2.84
N ILE A 121 -3.86 10.47 -2.43
CA ILE A 121 -5.26 10.44 -2.84
C ILE A 121 -6.17 10.41 -1.61
N GLY A 122 -7.45 10.77 -1.81
CA GLY A 122 -8.47 10.56 -0.81
C GLY A 122 -8.86 9.08 -0.69
N GLU A 123 -9.49 8.71 0.42
CA GLU A 123 -10.01 7.35 0.63
C GLU A 123 -10.96 6.89 -0.48
N ASN A 124 -11.82 7.81 -0.93
CA ASN A 124 -12.86 7.56 -1.92
C ASN A 124 -12.49 8.11 -3.29
N ASP A 125 -11.22 8.03 -3.71
CA ASP A 125 -10.86 8.47 -5.06
C ASP A 125 -11.49 7.52 -6.11
N GLU A 126 -12.71 7.87 -6.52
CA GLU A 126 -13.55 7.17 -7.48
C GLU A 126 -13.09 7.39 -8.93
N HIS A 127 -12.17 8.34 -9.17
CA HIS A 127 -11.68 8.68 -10.50
C HIS A 127 -10.67 7.67 -11.07
N ARG A 128 -10.43 6.56 -10.35
CA ARG A 128 -9.50 5.48 -10.75
C ARG A 128 -10.21 4.12 -10.88
N LEU A 129 -11.54 4.16 -11.05
CA LEU A 129 -12.41 3.03 -11.38
C LEU A 129 -12.69 2.96 -12.88
#